data_AF-A0A7Z7FKM0-F1
#
_entry.id   AF-A0A7Z7FKM0-F1
#
_cell.length_a   1.000
_cell.length_b   1.000
_cell.length_c   1.000
_cell.angle_alpha   90.00
_cell.angle_beta   90.00
_cell.angle_gamma   90.00
#
_symmetry.space_group_name_H-M   'P 1'
#
loop_
_entity.id
_entity.type
_entity.pdbx_description
1 polymer ?
#
loop_
_entity_poly.entity_id
_entity_poly.type
_entity_poly.pdbx_seq_one_letter_code
_entity_poly.pdbx_strand_id
1 'polypeptide(L)'
;MDSRHSARKASDSEVDGQVTLLTLLVALHLLVFAEARTWLPPAQAVDAMRRWYLGDATVLDVLRRVTISSRALPIAIRLAKSHGCLLDPDGMHAVFDSQPSIDADSVQYRLIRRACEAALLSGWS
;
A
#
# COMPACT_ATOMS: atom_id res chain seq x y z
N MET A 1 28.31 18.12 -11.87
CA MET A 1 27.66 16.93 -12.47
C MET A 1 26.49 16.47 -11.59
N ASP A 2 25.81 17.41 -10.91
CA ASP A 2 25.09 17.12 -9.65
C ASP A 2 23.57 17.16 -9.78
N SER A 3 23.03 17.91 -10.75
CA SER A 3 21.59 18.08 -10.93
C SER A 3 20.88 16.81 -11.37
N ARG A 4 21.54 15.94 -12.17
CA ARG A 4 20.96 14.67 -12.62
C ARG A 4 20.92 13.61 -11.52
N HIS A 5 21.91 13.62 -10.62
CA HIS A 5 21.95 12.70 -9.49
C HIS A 5 20.90 13.08 -8.42
N SER A 6 20.73 14.38 -8.16
CA SER A 6 19.72 14.89 -7.22
C SER A 6 18.29 14.65 -7.71
N ALA A 7 18.01 14.89 -9.00
CA ALA A 7 16.70 14.63 -9.58
C ALA A 7 16.32 13.14 -9.57
N ARG A 8 17.30 12.26 -9.82
CA ARG A 8 17.11 10.80 -9.77
C ARG A 8 16.86 10.29 -8.35
N LYS A 9 17.60 10.81 -7.37
CA LYS A 9 17.36 10.48 -5.95
C LYS A 9 15.97 10.93 -5.48
N ALA A 10 15.52 12.11 -5.93
CA ALA A 10 14.17 12.60 -5.66
C ALA A 10 13.10 11.71 -6.30
N SER A 11 13.25 11.31 -7.56
CA SER A 11 12.31 10.39 -8.21
C SER A 11 12.28 9.02 -7.55
N ASP A 12 13.43 8.49 -7.16
CA ASP A 12 13.53 7.18 -6.49
C ASP A 12 12.83 7.23 -5.11
N SER A 13 12.98 8.34 -4.37
CA SER A 13 12.28 8.55 -3.09
C SER A 13 10.77 8.74 -3.25
N GLU A 14 10.33 9.35 -4.34
CA GLU A 14 8.91 9.53 -4.65
C GLU A 14 8.26 8.19 -4.99
N VAL A 15 8.92 7.38 -5.82
CA VAL A 15 8.47 6.02 -6.15
C VAL A 15 8.42 5.14 -4.90
N ASP A 16 9.44 5.19 -4.05
CA ASP A 16 9.45 4.43 -2.80
C ASP A 16 8.31 4.84 -1.84
N GLY A 17 8.02 6.15 -1.75
CA GLY A 17 6.87 6.67 -1.02
C GLY A 17 5.54 6.16 -1.57
N GLN A 18 5.38 6.10 -2.90
CA GLN A 18 4.18 5.58 -3.55
C GLN A 18 4.01 4.07 -3.35
N VAL A 19 5.10 3.30 -3.45
CA VAL A 19 5.13 1.86 -3.18
C VAL A 19 4.73 1.59 -1.74
N THR A 20 5.31 2.33 -0.81
CA THR A 20 5.01 2.20 0.62
C THR A 20 3.54 2.51 0.89
N LEU A 21 3.02 3.61 0.36
CA LEU A 21 1.61 3.95 0.50
C LEU A 21 0.69 2.86 -0.07
N LEU A 22 0.99 2.36 -1.27
CA LEU A 22 0.22 1.29 -1.91
C LEU A 22 0.26 -0.01 -1.08
N THR A 23 1.42 -0.33 -0.50
CA THR A 23 1.62 -1.50 0.37
C THR A 23 0.70 -1.44 1.59
N LEU A 24 0.65 -0.28 2.26
CA LEU A 24 -0.21 -0.08 3.43
C LEU A 24 -1.69 -0.19 3.08
N LEU A 25 -2.09 0.34 1.93
CA LEU A 25 -3.49 0.27 1.48
C LEU A 25 -3.91 -1.15 1.14
N VAL A 26 -3.05 -1.90 0.45
CA VAL A 26 -3.29 -3.32 0.17
C VAL A 26 -3.37 -4.11 1.46
N ALA A 27 -2.48 -3.86 2.43
CA ALA A 27 -2.51 -4.50 3.74
C ALA A 27 -3.81 -4.21 4.50
N LEU A 28 -4.30 -2.96 4.47
CA LEU A 28 -5.59 -2.58 5.08
C LEU A 28 -6.77 -3.36 4.47
N HIS A 29 -6.82 -3.47 3.13
CA HIS A 29 -7.87 -4.26 2.47
C HIS A 29 -7.78 -5.75 2.85
N LEU A 30 -6.58 -6.31 2.92
CA LEU A 30 -6.36 -7.71 3.30
C LEU A 30 -6.77 -7.97 4.75
N LEU A 31 -6.42 -7.07 5.68
CA LEU A 31 -6.76 -7.17 7.09
C LEU A 31 -8.29 -7.14 7.28
N VAL A 32 -8.96 -6.16 6.70
CA VAL A 32 -10.43 -6.04 6.73
C VAL A 32 -11.09 -7.29 6.13
N PHE A 33 -10.56 -7.81 5.02
CA PHE A 33 -11.09 -9.02 4.41
C PHE A 33 -10.82 -10.27 5.26
N ALA A 34 -9.68 -10.38 5.92
CA ALA A 34 -9.35 -11.49 6.81
C ALA A 34 -10.30 -11.53 8.01
N GLU A 35 -10.61 -10.36 8.60
CA GLU A 35 -11.52 -10.22 9.74
C GLU A 35 -13.00 -10.36 9.37
N ALA A 36 -13.47 -9.57 8.41
CA ALA A 36 -14.89 -9.37 8.15
C ALA A 36 -15.40 -10.12 6.91
N ARG A 37 -14.51 -10.81 6.17
CA ARG A 37 -14.81 -11.50 4.90
C ARG A 37 -15.48 -10.61 3.86
N THR A 38 -15.27 -9.30 3.97
CA THR A 38 -15.79 -8.27 3.07
C THR A 38 -14.67 -7.33 2.65
N TRP A 39 -14.74 -6.82 1.43
CA TRP A 39 -13.75 -5.88 0.94
C TRP A 39 -14.13 -4.45 1.31
N LEU A 40 -13.17 -3.71 1.86
CA LEU A 40 -13.37 -2.28 2.12
C LEU A 40 -13.61 -1.55 0.77
N PRO A 41 -14.66 -0.73 0.64
CA PRO A 41 -14.87 0.06 -0.57
C PRO A 41 -13.71 1.07 -0.76
N PRO A 42 -13.26 1.34 -2.00
CA PRO A 42 -12.18 2.30 -2.25
C PRO A 42 -12.41 3.69 -1.63
N ALA A 43 -13.66 4.17 -1.60
CA ALA A 43 -14.02 5.43 -0.96
C ALA A 43 -13.71 5.45 0.55
N GLN A 44 -14.01 4.35 1.25
CA GLN A 44 -13.73 4.23 2.69
C GLN A 44 -12.21 4.11 2.96
N ALA A 45 -11.44 3.53 2.05
CA ALA A 45 -9.98 3.48 2.16
C ALA A 45 -9.37 4.88 2.02
N VAL A 46 -9.88 5.68 1.08
CA VAL A 46 -9.50 7.09 0.92
C VAL A 46 -9.86 7.90 2.18
N ASP A 47 -11.03 7.69 2.77
CA ASP A 47 -11.45 8.39 4.00
C ASP A 47 -10.62 7.96 5.23
N ALA A 48 -10.21 6.70 5.32
CA ALA A 48 -9.27 6.23 6.34
C ALA A 48 -7.90 6.92 6.18
N MET A 49 -7.40 7.03 4.95
CA MET A 49 -6.16 7.77 4.67
C MET A 49 -6.25 9.26 4.97
N ARG A 50 -7.38 9.91 4.64
CA ARG A 50 -7.60 11.34 4.92
C ARG A 50 -7.42 11.64 6.40
N ARG A 51 -7.95 10.76 7.26
CA ARG A 51 -7.82 10.88 8.72
C ARG A 51 -6.38 10.68 9.22
N TRP A 52 -5.54 9.95 8.49
CA TRP A 52 -4.15 9.72 8.86
C TRP A 52 -3.16 10.76 8.31
N TYR A 53 -3.47 11.48 7.22
CA TYR A 53 -2.42 12.14 6.43
C TYR A 53 -2.75 13.48 5.74
N LEU A 54 -3.70 14.27 6.25
CA LEU A 54 -4.11 15.52 5.59
C LEU A 54 -4.23 16.73 6.53
N GLY A 55 -3.08 17.19 7.03
CA GLY A 55 -2.93 18.60 7.39
C GLY A 55 -2.81 19.50 6.15
N ASP A 56 -1.92 19.15 5.19
CA ASP A 56 -1.40 20.12 4.20
C ASP A 56 -1.26 19.59 2.74
N ALA A 57 -2.08 18.63 2.28
CA ALA A 57 -1.87 18.04 0.95
C ALA A 57 -2.47 18.88 -0.21
N THR A 58 -1.74 18.99 -1.33
CA THR A 58 -2.21 19.68 -2.55
C THR A 58 -3.23 18.86 -3.34
N VAL A 59 -3.98 19.48 -4.27
CA VAL A 59 -4.93 18.76 -5.15
C VAL A 59 -4.25 17.66 -5.96
N LEU A 60 -3.00 17.87 -6.39
CA LEU A 60 -2.22 16.86 -7.12
C LEU A 60 -1.88 15.66 -6.22
N ASP A 61 -1.55 15.91 -4.95
CA ASP A 61 -1.32 14.86 -3.96
C ASP A 61 -2.59 14.06 -3.70
N VAL A 62 -3.74 14.72 -3.65
CA VAL A 62 -5.04 14.06 -3.49
C VAL A 62 -5.34 13.16 -4.70
N LEU A 63 -5.16 13.63 -5.93
CA LEU A 63 -5.41 12.82 -7.14
C LEU A 63 -4.47 11.62 -7.27
N ARG A 64 -3.19 11.79 -6.94
CA ARG A 64 -2.22 10.68 -6.90
C ARG A 64 -2.62 9.65 -5.85
N ARG A 65 -3.01 10.09 -4.65
CA ARG A 65 -3.50 9.20 -3.58
C ARG A 65 -4.75 8.44 -4.00
N VAL A 66 -5.74 9.11 -4.61
CA VAL A 66 -6.95 8.47 -5.13
C VAL A 66 -6.62 7.40 -6.19
N THR A 67 -5.70 7.71 -7.11
CA THR A 67 -5.25 6.76 -8.14
C THR A 67 -4.53 5.56 -7.51
N ILE A 68 -3.72 5.78 -6.48
CA ILE A 68 -3.04 4.69 -5.75
C ILE A 68 -4.06 3.83 -4.98
N SER A 69 -5.02 4.45 -4.30
CA SER A 69 -6.07 3.74 -3.56
C SER A 69 -6.97 2.90 -4.47
N SER A 70 -7.30 3.37 -5.67
CA SER A 70 -8.13 2.61 -6.61
C SER A 70 -7.43 1.33 -7.12
N ARG A 71 -6.09 1.30 -7.12
CA ARG A 71 -5.28 0.14 -7.50
C ARG A 71 -5.08 -0.87 -6.35
N ALA A 72 -5.27 -0.44 -5.10
CA ALA A 72 -5.02 -1.28 -3.94
C ALA A 72 -5.96 -2.49 -3.86
N LEU A 73 -7.27 -2.29 -4.06
CA LEU A 73 -8.26 -3.37 -3.95
C LEU A 73 -8.03 -4.51 -4.98
N PRO A 74 -7.84 -4.24 -6.28
CA PRO A 74 -7.51 -5.30 -7.25
C PRO A 74 -6.25 -6.10 -6.90
N ILE A 75 -5.22 -5.45 -6.36
CA ILE A 75 -3.99 -6.12 -5.91
C ILE A 75 -4.29 -7.02 -4.70
N ALA A 76 -5.02 -6.50 -3.71
CA ALA A 76 -5.41 -7.24 -2.51
C ALA A 76 -6.21 -8.50 -2.87
N ILE A 77 -7.19 -8.40 -3.77
CA ILE A 77 -7.98 -9.56 -4.25
C ILE A 77 -7.09 -10.62 -4.88
N ARG A 78 -6.12 -10.23 -5.72
CA ARG A 78 -5.20 -11.17 -6.37
C ARG A 78 -4.28 -11.86 -5.37
N LEU A 79 -3.74 -11.10 -4.42
CA LEU A 79 -2.89 -11.62 -3.36
C LEU A 79 -3.63 -12.61 -2.45
N ALA A 80 -4.84 -12.26 -2.01
CA ALA A 80 -5.71 -13.13 -1.22
C ALA A 80 -6.00 -14.48 -1.91
N LYS A 81 -6.18 -14.48 -3.24
CA LYS A 81 -6.38 -15.70 -4.03
C LYS A 81 -5.12 -16.56 -4.15
N SER A 82 -3.95 -15.93 -4.11
CA SER A 82 -2.67 -16.59 -4.41
C SER A 82 -1.91 -17.03 -3.17
N HIS A 83 -2.17 -16.39 -2.02
CA HIS A 83 -1.39 -16.56 -0.80
C HIS A 83 -2.32 -16.66 0.43
N GLY A 84 -2.58 -17.89 0.88
CA GLY A 84 -3.43 -18.15 2.05
C GLY A 84 -2.92 -17.52 3.35
N CYS A 85 -1.61 -17.31 3.50
CA CYS A 85 -1.02 -16.64 4.67
C CYS A 85 -1.43 -15.16 4.83
N LEU A 86 -1.97 -14.53 3.78
CA LEU A 86 -2.51 -13.17 3.82
C LEU A 86 -3.98 -13.14 4.28
N LEU A 87 -4.58 -14.30 4.53
CA LEU A 87 -5.96 -14.44 5.04
C LEU A 87 -6.00 -14.81 6.53
N ASP A 88 -4.83 -14.84 7.17
CA ASP A 88 -4.65 -15.01 8.60
C ASP A 88 -4.63 -13.63 9.29
N PRO A 89 -5.70 -13.26 10.01
CA PRO A 89 -5.77 -11.94 10.64
C PRO A 89 -4.70 -11.75 11.72
N ASP A 90 -4.37 -12.79 12.50
CA ASP A 90 -3.37 -12.70 13.57
C ASP A 90 -1.98 -12.44 13.00
N GLY A 91 -1.61 -13.15 11.93
CA GLY A 91 -0.37 -12.91 11.20
C GLY A 91 -0.29 -11.54 10.54
N MET A 92 -1.42 -10.98 10.09
CA MET A 92 -1.46 -9.63 9.52
C MET A 92 -1.33 -8.55 10.60
N HIS A 93 -2.00 -8.69 11.75
CA HIS A 93 -1.81 -7.79 12.89
C HIS A 93 -0.37 -7.82 13.40
N ALA A 94 0.23 -9.00 13.53
CA ALA A 94 1.62 -9.14 13.98
C ALA A 94 2.62 -8.39 13.08
N VAL A 95 2.29 -8.18 11.80
CA VAL A 95 3.15 -7.45 10.86
C VAL A 95 2.84 -5.96 10.81
N PHE A 96 1.56 -5.57 10.82
CA PHE A 96 1.12 -4.21 10.54
C PHE A 96 0.68 -3.40 11.76
N ASP A 97 0.32 -4.05 12.88
CA ASP A 97 -0.05 -3.41 14.16
C ASP A 97 1.07 -3.44 15.21
N SER A 98 2.15 -4.19 14.97
CA SER A 98 3.32 -4.20 15.84
C SER A 98 4.03 -2.85 15.82
N GLN A 99 3.68 -1.97 16.78
CA GLN A 99 4.43 -0.74 17.02
C GLN A 99 5.86 -1.06 17.52
N PRO A 100 6.88 -0.27 17.16
CA PRO A 100 6.82 1.02 16.47
C PRO A 100 7.01 0.95 14.94
N SER A 101 7.22 -0.23 14.36
CA SER A 101 7.56 -0.37 12.94
C SER A 101 7.01 -1.65 12.34
N ILE A 102 6.53 -1.54 11.11
CA ILE A 102 6.15 -2.69 10.29
C ILE A 102 7.35 -3.62 10.14
N ASP A 103 7.15 -4.92 10.38
CA ASP A 103 8.18 -5.91 10.15
C ASP A 103 8.42 -6.11 8.64
N ALA A 104 9.43 -5.41 8.13
CA ALA A 104 9.84 -5.45 6.73
C ALA A 104 10.39 -6.82 6.30
N ASP A 105 10.82 -7.65 7.26
CA ASP A 105 11.35 -8.99 7.03
C ASP A 105 10.29 -10.09 7.11
N SER A 106 9.04 -9.73 7.41
CA SER A 106 7.93 -10.66 7.34
C SER A 106 7.67 -11.12 5.89
N VAL A 107 7.21 -12.37 5.74
CA VAL A 107 6.83 -12.92 4.44
C VAL A 107 5.65 -12.14 3.86
N GLN A 108 4.69 -11.77 4.71
CA GLN A 108 3.49 -11.01 4.34
C GLN A 108 3.86 -9.64 3.78
N TYR A 109 4.70 -8.87 4.48
CA TYR A 109 5.14 -7.55 4.00
C TYR A 109 5.85 -7.65 2.66
N ARG A 110 6.80 -8.58 2.51
CA ARG A 110 7.54 -8.74 1.24
C ARG A 110 6.64 -9.16 0.08
N LEU A 111 5.65 -10.02 0.31
CA LEU A 111 4.69 -10.42 -0.72
C LEU A 111 3.87 -9.23 -1.21
N ILE A 112 3.32 -8.46 -0.26
CA ILE A 112 2.51 -7.28 -0.56
C ILE A 112 3.36 -6.24 -1.29
N ARG A 113 4.52 -5.89 -0.72
CA ARG A 113 5.42 -4.87 -1.25
C ARG A 113 5.86 -5.18 -2.68
N ARG A 114 6.30 -6.42 -2.97
CA ARG A 114 6.69 -6.83 -4.33
C ARG A 114 5.55 -6.72 -5.34
N ALA A 115 4.32 -7.05 -4.94
CA ALA A 115 3.16 -6.89 -5.80
C ALA A 115 2.86 -5.42 -6.09
N CYS A 116 3.03 -4.53 -5.10
CA CYS A 116 2.89 -3.09 -5.26
C CYS A 116 3.97 -2.48 -6.15
N GLU A 117 5.24 -2.89 -5.96
CA GLU A 117 6.36 -2.50 -6.83
C GLU A 117 6.10 -2.91 -8.28
N ALA A 118 5.72 -4.16 -8.52
CA ALA A 118 5.39 -4.65 -9.85
C ALA A 118 4.22 -3.87 -10.47
N ALA A 119 3.18 -3.55 -9.70
CA ALA A 119 2.05 -2.77 -10.20
C ALA A 119 2.48 -1.36 -10.63
N LEU A 120 3.26 -0.65 -9.80
CA LEU A 120 3.67 0.72 -10.08
C LEU A 120 4.69 0.83 -11.22
N LEU A 121 5.63 -0.11 -11.33
CA LEU A 121 6.71 -0.08 -12.32
C LEU A 121 6.31 -0.66 -13.69
N SER A 122 5.39 -1.63 -13.71
CA SER A 122 5.09 -2.39 -14.93
C SER A 122 3.84 -1.92 -15.67
N GLY A 123 3.15 -0.87 -15.18
CA GLY A 123 1.91 -0.39 -15.80
C GLY A 123 0.87 -1.50 -15.98
N TRP A 124 0.76 -2.46 -15.05
CA TRP A 124 -0.21 -3.55 -15.17
C TRP A 124 -1.64 -2.97 -15.10
N SER A 125 -2.29 -2.93 -16.27
CA SER A 125 -3.73 -2.84 -16.48
C SER A 125 -4.36 -4.22 -16.47
#